data_AF-A0A7L2ISX1-F1
#
_entry.id   AF-A0A7L2ISX1-F1
#
_cell.length_a   1.000
_cell.length_b   1.000
_cell.length_c   1.000
_cell.angle_alpha   90.00
_cell.angle_beta   90.00
_cell.angle_gamma   90.00
#
_symmetry.space_group_name_H-M   'P 1'
#
loop_
_entity.id
_entity.type
_entity.pdbx_description
1 polymer ?
#
loop_
_entity_poly.entity_id
_entity_poly.type
_entity_poly.pdbx_seq_one_letter_code
_entity_poly.pdbx_strand_id
1 'polypeptide(L)' 'PCAGGQLYQDCGRVCSQSCAELRLDGARGSCLELPGLCVPGCQCPAGLLLAQEGQCVPP' A
#
# COMPACT_ATOMS: atom_id res chain seq x y z
N PRO A 1 -4.94 5.10 15.39
CA PRO A 1 -5.94 4.35 14.60
C PRO A 1 -5.74 4.65 13.13
N CYS A 2 -5.84 3.66 12.25
CA CYS A 2 -5.68 3.88 10.82
C CYS A 2 -6.92 4.62 10.26
N ALA A 3 -6.70 5.47 9.25
CA ALA A 3 -7.74 6.28 8.62
C ALA A 3 -7.95 5.86 7.16
N GLY A 4 -9.05 6.30 6.55
CA GLY A 4 -9.28 6.07 5.12
C GLY A 4 -9.42 4.59 4.73
N GLY A 5 -9.97 3.75 5.61
CA GLY A 5 -10.18 2.33 5.34
C GLY A 5 -8.93 1.45 5.41
N GLN A 6 -7.80 2.02 5.85
CA GLN A 6 -6.59 1.26 6.12
C GLN A 6 -6.75 0.40 7.37
N LEU A 7 -6.07 -0.74 7.39
CA LEU A 7 -6.01 -1.66 8.52
C LEU A 7 -4.60 -1.63 9.11
N TYR A 8 -4.52 -1.65 10.43
CA TYR A 8 -3.23 -1.79 11.10
C TYR A 8 -2.78 -3.24 10.99
N GLN A 9 -1.56 -3.44 10.50
CA GLN A 9 -0.92 -4.73 10.34
C GLN A 9 0.40 -4.68 11.11
N ASP A 10 0.71 -5.70 11.90
CA ASP A 10 2.01 -5.84 12.57
C ASP A 10 3.12 -6.23 11.59
N CYS A 11 2.75 -6.95 10.52
CA CYS A 11 3.61 -7.37 9.43
C CYS A 11 2.95 -6.97 8.10
N GLY A 12 3.04 -5.67 7.80
CA GLY A 12 2.49 -5.07 6.60
C GLY A 12 3.50 -4.98 5.46
N ARG A 13 3.00 -4.70 4.25
CA ARG A 13 3.88 -4.50 3.09
C ARG A 13 4.71 -3.24 3.32
N VAL A 14 6.01 -3.33 3.05
CA VAL A 14 6.90 -2.16 3.11
C VAL A 14 6.50 -1.09 2.09
N CYS A 15 5.90 -1.54 0.98
CA CYS A 15 5.46 -0.70 -0.11
C CYS A 15 3.97 -0.37 0.02
N SER A 16 3.64 0.92 0.09
CA SER A 16 2.28 1.41 0.06
C SER A 16 1.74 1.40 -1.37
N GLN A 17 0.92 0.41 -1.73
CA GLN A 17 0.29 0.34 -3.05
C GLN A 17 -0.63 1.56 -3.26
N SER A 18 -0.12 2.61 -3.90
CA SER A 18 -0.86 3.87 -4.12
C SER A 18 -1.19 4.04 -5.60
N CYS A 19 -2.33 4.66 -5.94
CA CYS A 19 -2.73 4.84 -7.35
C CYS A 19 -1.72 5.66 -8.18
N ALA A 20 -0.93 6.53 -7.54
CA ALA A 20 0.18 7.24 -8.18
C ALA A 20 1.28 6.29 -8.68
N GLU A 21 1.56 5.21 -7.94
CA GLU A 21 2.61 4.25 -8.29
C GLU A 21 2.19 3.31 -9.42
N LEU A 22 0.90 3.11 -9.65
CA LEU A 22 0.39 2.29 -10.76
C LEU A 22 0.44 3.00 -12.11
N ARG A 23 0.39 4.34 -12.13
CA ARG A 23 0.44 5.12 -13.37
C ARG A 23 1.85 5.19 -13.97
N LEU A 24 2.89 4.91 -13.19
CA LEU A 24 4.30 4.95 -13.59
C LEU A 24 4.80 3.61 -14.17
N ASP A 25 4.13 3.09 -15.21
CA ASP A 25 4.68 2.06 -16.10
C ASP A 25 4.94 0.66 -15.49
N GLY A 26 3.91 -0.12 -15.14
CA GLY A 26 4.05 -1.60 -15.01
C GLY A 26 5.15 -2.11 -14.05
N ALA A 27 5.71 -1.20 -13.28
CA ALA A 27 6.87 -1.35 -12.45
C ALA A 27 6.40 -0.91 -11.07
N ARG A 28 6.48 -1.83 -10.13
CA ARG A 28 6.48 -1.58 -8.69
C ARG A 28 7.55 -0.50 -8.42
N GLY A 29 7.17 0.77 -8.55
CA GLY A 29 8.06 1.92 -8.59
C GLY A 29 9.03 1.86 -7.42
N SER A 30 10.29 1.52 -7.70
CA SER A 30 11.45 1.53 -6.79
C SER A 30 11.32 0.85 -5.41
N CYS A 31 10.18 0.29 -5.05
CA CYS A 31 9.99 -0.36 -3.77
C CYS A 31 10.26 -1.85 -3.95
N LEU A 32 11.50 -2.23 -3.66
CA LEU A 32 11.96 -3.61 -3.67
C LEU A 32 11.21 -4.34 -2.55
N GLU A 33 10.08 -4.97 -2.89
CA GLU A 33 9.32 -5.80 -1.98
C GLU A 33 10.16 -7.06 -1.69
N LEU A 34 11.06 -6.95 -0.72
CA LEU A 34 11.95 -8.03 -0.32
C LEU A 34 11.11 -9.13 0.35
N PRO A 35 11.18 -10.38 -0.13
CA PRO A 35 10.45 -11.47 0.49
C PRO A 35 10.91 -11.65 1.93
N GLY A 36 9.97 -11.53 2.88
CA GLY A 36 10.22 -11.63 4.32
C GLY A 36 10.49 -10.30 5.03
N LEU A 37 10.59 -9.18 4.32
CA LEU A 37 10.64 -7.85 4.94
C LEU A 37 9.21 -7.31 5.04
N CYS A 38 8.71 -7.19 6.26
CA CYS A 38 7.46 -6.53 6.58
C CYS A 38 7.68 -5.56 7.73
N VAL A 39 6.84 -4.52 7.78
CA VAL A 39 6.92 -3.50 8.83
C VAL A 39 5.53 -3.26 9.43
N PRO A 40 5.45 -2.98 10.73
CA PRO A 40 4.18 -2.63 11.35
C PRO A 40 3.71 -1.27 10.84
N GLY A 41 2.45 -1.18 10.40
CA GLY A 41 1.91 0.03 9.81
C GLY A 41 0.46 -0.08 9.35
N CYS A 42 -0.08 1.04 8.88
CA CYS A 42 -1.41 1.11 8.27
C CYS A 42 -1.31 0.84 6.77
N GLN A 43 -2.03 -0.16 6.29
CA GLN A 43 -2.09 -0.48 4.86
C GLN A 43 -3.51 -0.77 4.39
N CYS A 44 -3.74 -0.57 3.10
CA CYS A 44 -4.98 -0.96 2.47
C CYS A 44 -5.11 -2.50 2.43
N PRO A 45 -6.33 -3.03 2.65
CA PRO A 45 -6.58 -4.46 2.48
C PRO A 45 -6.26 -4.91 1.05
N ALA A 46 -6.05 -6.22 0.88
CA ALA A 46 -5.76 -6.80 -0.42
C ALA A 46 -6.84 -6.44 -1.46
N GLY A 47 -6.42 -6.00 -2.64
CA GLY A 47 -7.32 -5.57 -3.71
C GLY A 47 -7.71 -4.09 -3.67
N LEU A 48 -7.30 -3.33 -2.65
CA LEU A 48 -7.47 -1.88 -2.59
C LEU A 48 -6.12 -1.16 -2.64
N LEU A 49 -6.17 0.07 -3.12
CA LEU A 49 -5.03 0.96 -3.31
C LEU A 49 -5.27 2.26 -2.56
N LEU A 50 -4.19 2.85 -2.06
CA LEU A 50 -4.26 4.15 -1.41
C LEU A 50 -4.41 5.23 -2.49
N ALA A 51 -5.57 5.88 -2.52
CA ALA A 51 -5.78 7.09 -3.30
C ALA A 51 -4.89 8.22 -2.78
N GLN A 52 -4.63 9.23 -3.61
CA GLN A 52 -3.93 10.45 -3.20
C GLN A 52 -4.59 11.12 -1.99
N GLU A 53 -5.91 10.99 -1.88
CA GLU A 53 -6.76 11.50 -0.80
C GLU A 53 -6.57 10.75 0.54
N GLY A 54 -5.73 9.70 0.58
CA GLY A 54 -5.49 8.88 1.77
C GLY A 54 -6.56 7.81 2.03
N GLN A 55 -7.40 7.52 1.04
CA GLN A 55 -8.50 6.55 1.11
C GLN A 55 -8.18 5.27 0.33
N CYS A 56 -8.45 4.10 0.89
CA CYS A 56 -8.36 2.83 0.17
C CYS A 56 -9.52 2.68 -0.82
N VAL A 57 -9.21 2.66 -2.11
CA VAL A 57 -10.15 2.57 -3.21
C VAL A 57 -9.80 1.39 -4.13
N PRO A 58 -10.75 0.82 -4.87
CA PRO A 58 -10.44 -0.18 -5.87
C PRO A 58 -9.59 0.42 -7.02
N PRO A 59 -8.70 -0.37 -7.65
CA PRO A 59 -7.95 0.01 -8.86
C PRO A 59 -8.81 0.45 -10.03
#